data_AF-A0A414CTB9-F1
#
_entry.id   AF-A0A414CTB9-F1
#
_cell.length_a   1.000
_cell.length_b   1.000
_cell.length_c   1.000
_cell.angle_alpha   90.00
_cell.angle_beta   90.00
_cell.angle_gamma   90.00
#
_symmetry.space_group_name_H-M   'P 1'
#
loop_
_entity.id
_entity.type
_entity.pdbx_description
1 polymer ?
#
loop_
_entity_poly.entity_id
_entity_poly.type
_entity_poly.pdbx_seq_one_letter_code
_entity_poly.pdbx_strand_id
1 'polypeptide(L)'
;MPGWVEDLLKEMFYGPFYQLAKVVWDWCIGLSTGVISQDPQHFSPATWKFVTDTLYPWAMGIGLSMMNVFFICVFLKAASNLKENITLELCIEGMIRLVALNVLMQMGMQLMKTLFSMASLMGGMVLDFQAPDFFTGEVDAGSVLFWWFMGFLYFFIALICGMLIFLTLFSRYVKLYLLTVTFPLAMPSMVSGRGIDETAKSWV
;
A
#
# COMPACT_ATOMS: atom_id res chain seq x y z
N MET A 1 24.88 -39.55 31.91
CA MET A 1 24.09 -39.81 30.69
C MET A 1 24.98 -39.49 29.48
N PRO A 2 24.70 -39.99 28.26
CA PRO A 2 25.46 -39.58 27.08
C PRO A 2 25.32 -38.06 26.86
N GLY A 3 26.40 -37.36 26.52
CA GLY A 3 26.39 -35.88 26.38
C GLY A 3 25.34 -35.34 25.42
N TRP A 4 25.01 -36.09 24.35
CA TRP A 4 23.95 -35.71 23.40
C TRP A 4 22.55 -35.73 24.02
N VAL A 5 22.31 -36.55 25.05
CA VAL A 5 21.03 -36.58 25.78
C VAL A 5 20.94 -35.41 26.74
N GLU A 6 22.06 -35.00 27.33
CA GLU A 6 22.14 -33.82 28.19
C GLU A 6 22.00 -32.52 27.41
N ASP A 7 22.58 -32.42 26.22
CA ASP A 7 22.41 -31.25 25.34
C ASP A 7 21.00 -31.17 24.76
N LEU A 8 20.41 -32.31 24.36
CA LEU A 8 19.01 -32.37 23.91
C LEU A 8 18.05 -32.04 25.07
N LEU A 9 18.30 -32.54 26.29
CA LEU A 9 17.52 -32.18 27.48
C LEU A 9 17.70 -30.70 27.84
N LYS A 10 18.91 -30.14 27.73
CA LYS A 10 19.15 -28.72 27.96
C LYS A 10 18.42 -27.88 26.93
N GLU A 11 18.51 -28.18 25.63
CA GLU A 11 17.76 -27.46 24.59
C GLU A 11 16.24 -27.59 24.73
N MET A 12 15.74 -28.75 25.16
CA MET A 12 14.30 -28.95 25.43
C MET A 12 13.81 -28.23 26.69
N PHE A 13 14.65 -28.06 27.71
CA PHE A 13 14.27 -27.38 28.96
C PHE A 13 14.63 -25.89 28.98
N TYR A 14 15.58 -25.42 28.17
CA TYR A 14 15.92 -24.00 28.02
C TYR A 14 14.98 -23.31 27.02
N GLY A 15 13.78 -22.97 27.50
CA GLY A 15 12.87 -22.04 26.81
C GLY A 15 12.47 -22.42 25.37
N PRO A 16 11.93 -23.64 25.12
CA PRO A 16 11.51 -24.07 23.78
C PRO A 16 10.50 -23.11 23.14
N PHE A 17 9.62 -22.50 23.94
CA PHE A 17 8.67 -21.50 23.45
C PHE A 17 9.32 -20.21 22.98
N TYR A 18 10.48 -19.85 23.51
CA TYR A 18 11.20 -18.65 23.08
C TYR A 18 11.85 -18.87 21.70
N GLN A 19 12.45 -20.05 21.48
CA GLN A 19 12.95 -20.41 20.15
C GLN A 19 11.82 -20.55 19.13
N LEU A 20 10.72 -21.20 19.51
CA LEU A 20 9.53 -21.28 18.64
C LEU A 20 8.95 -19.90 18.33
N ALA A 21 8.91 -18.99 19.31
CA ALA A 21 8.47 -17.61 19.10
C ALA A 21 9.38 -16.87 18.12
N LYS A 22 10.70 -17.05 18.24
CA LYS A 22 11.68 -16.47 17.31
C LYS A 22 11.47 -16.99 15.88
N VAL A 23 11.32 -18.31 15.71
CA VAL A 23 11.07 -18.90 14.38
C VAL A 23 9.76 -18.39 13.77
N VAL A 24 8.67 -18.33 14.55
CA VAL A 24 7.39 -17.81 14.08
C VAL A 24 7.49 -16.32 13.75
N TRP A 25 8.19 -15.54 14.57
CA TRP A 25 8.43 -14.12 14.33
C TRP A 25 9.24 -13.89 13.05
N ASP A 26 10.37 -14.57 12.90
CA ASP A 26 11.24 -14.46 11.72
C ASP A 26 10.51 -14.90 10.45
N TRP A 27 9.64 -15.91 10.54
CA TRP A 27 8.78 -16.31 9.43
C TRP A 27 7.74 -15.24 9.08
N CYS A 28 7.04 -14.67 10.08
CA CYS A 28 6.06 -13.60 9.87
C CYS A 28 6.71 -12.32 9.32
N ILE A 29 7.88 -11.93 9.82
CA ILE A 29 8.63 -10.79 9.30
C ILE A 29 9.18 -11.11 7.91
N GLY A 30 9.73 -12.30 7.67
CA GLY A 30 10.19 -12.74 6.35
C GLY A 30 9.10 -12.73 5.28
N LEU A 31 7.88 -13.12 5.63
CA LEU A 31 6.72 -12.96 4.75
C LEU A 31 6.37 -11.48 4.54
N SER A 32 6.36 -10.69 5.61
CA SER A 32 6.03 -9.26 5.55
C SER A 32 7.04 -8.47 4.70
N THR A 33 8.34 -8.76 4.83
CA THR A 33 9.41 -8.15 4.03
C THR A 33 9.35 -8.57 2.57
N GLY A 34 9.03 -9.85 2.32
CA GLY A 34 8.76 -10.37 0.98
C GLY A 34 7.59 -9.68 0.30
N VAL A 35 6.53 -9.36 1.06
CA VAL A 35 5.37 -8.62 0.55
C VAL A 35 5.70 -7.15 0.29
N ILE A 36 6.35 -6.45 1.23
CA ILE A 36 6.70 -5.02 1.09
C ILE A 36 7.59 -4.76 -0.14
N SER A 37 8.47 -5.70 -0.47
CA SER A 37 9.40 -5.58 -1.58
C SER A 37 8.76 -5.87 -2.95
N GLN A 38 7.48 -6.28 -2.98
CA GLN A 38 6.77 -6.60 -4.20
C GLN A 38 5.83 -5.47 -4.62
N ASP A 39 5.84 -5.19 -5.92
CA ASP A 39 4.82 -4.36 -6.56
C ASP A 39 3.44 -5.00 -6.46
N PRO A 40 2.35 -4.20 -6.47
CA PRO A 40 0.98 -4.73 -6.53
C PRO A 40 0.75 -5.71 -7.70
N GLN A 41 1.55 -5.62 -8.77
CA GLN A 41 1.48 -6.55 -9.92
C GLN A 41 1.99 -7.96 -9.58
N HIS A 42 3.01 -8.03 -8.71
CA HIS A 42 3.66 -9.27 -8.31
C HIS A 42 3.00 -9.89 -7.07
N PHE A 43 2.42 -9.07 -6.20
CA PHE A 43 1.75 -9.55 -4.99
C PHE A 43 0.48 -10.37 -5.27
N SER A 44 -0.38 -9.91 -6.20
CA SER A 44 -1.53 -10.70 -6.67
C SER A 44 -1.77 -10.51 -8.16
N PRO A 45 -1.16 -11.35 -9.02
CA PRO A 45 -1.28 -11.23 -10.47
C PRO A 45 -2.72 -11.34 -10.97
N ALA A 46 -3.54 -12.20 -10.35
CA ALA A 46 -4.93 -12.39 -10.72
C ALA A 46 -5.80 -11.17 -10.36
N THR A 47 -5.63 -10.62 -9.15
CA THR A 47 -6.36 -9.43 -8.71
C THR A 47 -5.93 -8.21 -9.52
N TRP A 48 -4.63 -8.05 -9.77
CA TRP A 48 -4.12 -6.95 -10.59
C TRP A 48 -4.62 -7.01 -12.03
N LYS A 49 -4.67 -8.20 -12.62
CA LYS A 49 -5.24 -8.41 -13.96
C LYS A 49 -6.72 -8.03 -13.99
N PHE A 50 -7.51 -8.44 -13.00
CA PHE A 50 -8.90 -8.04 -12.90
C PHE A 50 -9.06 -6.51 -12.78
N VAL A 51 -8.28 -5.86 -11.92
CA VAL A 51 -8.30 -4.40 -11.76
C VAL A 51 -7.92 -3.68 -13.06
N THR A 52 -6.90 -4.18 -13.75
CA THR A 52 -6.35 -3.54 -14.96
C THR A 52 -7.22 -3.78 -16.20
N ASP A 53 -7.75 -4.98 -16.37
CA ASP A 53 -8.46 -5.37 -17.59
C ASP A 53 -9.96 -5.07 -17.51
N THR A 54 -10.53 -4.99 -16.31
CA THR A 54 -11.98 -4.79 -16.12
C THR A 54 -12.31 -3.50 -15.38
N LEU A 55 -11.85 -3.30 -14.15
CA LEU A 55 -12.27 -2.12 -13.37
C LEU A 55 -11.72 -0.82 -13.94
N TYR A 56 -10.45 -0.79 -14.31
CA TYR A 56 -9.80 0.45 -14.74
C TYR A 56 -10.36 1.00 -16.07
N PRO A 57 -10.59 0.20 -17.13
CA PRO A 57 -11.22 0.70 -18.35
C PRO A 57 -12.64 1.20 -18.12
N TRP A 58 -13.39 0.56 -17.22
CA TRP A 58 -14.71 1.04 -16.80
C TRP A 58 -14.64 2.39 -16.09
N ALA A 59 -13.77 2.52 -15.09
CA ALA A 59 -13.57 3.77 -14.37
C ALA A 59 -13.03 4.89 -15.27
N MET A 60 -12.17 4.54 -16.24
CA MET A 60 -11.67 5.45 -17.27
C MET A 60 -12.80 5.97 -18.16
N GLY A 61 -13.68 5.08 -18.64
CA GLY A 61 -14.85 5.46 -19.45
C GLY A 61 -15.78 6.41 -18.71
N ILE A 62 -16.05 6.11 -17.42
CA ILE A 62 -16.85 7.00 -16.56
C ILE A 62 -16.14 8.35 -16.38
N GLY A 63 -14.84 8.35 -16.06
CA GLY A 63 -14.05 9.57 -15.87
C GLY A 63 -14.04 10.46 -17.12
N LEU A 64 -13.83 9.88 -18.30
CA LEU A 64 -13.85 10.60 -19.58
C LEU A 64 -15.22 11.22 -19.85
N SER A 65 -16.31 10.50 -19.55
CA SER A 65 -17.66 11.04 -19.69
C SER A 65 -17.92 12.19 -18.72
N MET A 66 -17.48 12.08 -17.47
CA MET A 66 -17.58 13.16 -16.47
C MET A 66 -16.78 14.38 -16.88
N MET A 67 -15.62 14.19 -17.50
CA MET A 67 -14.76 15.29 -17.97
C MET A 67 -15.46 16.14 -19.04
N ASN A 68 -16.15 15.49 -19.99
CA ASN A 68 -16.94 16.19 -21.00
C ASN A 68 -18.11 16.97 -20.38
N VAL A 69 -18.79 16.40 -19.38
CA VAL A 69 -19.88 17.08 -18.67
C VAL A 69 -19.37 18.31 -17.91
N PHE A 70 -18.27 18.18 -17.16
CA PHE A 70 -17.67 19.31 -16.46
C PHE A 70 -17.21 20.42 -17.41
N PHE A 71 -16.64 20.04 -18.56
CA PHE A 71 -16.26 21.01 -19.59
C PHE A 71 -17.46 21.81 -20.11
N ILE A 72 -18.59 21.14 -20.41
CA ILE A 72 -19.82 21.81 -20.85
C ILE A 72 -20.35 22.74 -19.75
N CYS A 73 -20.37 22.31 -18.49
CA CYS A 73 -20.81 23.14 -17.37
C CYS A 73 -19.98 24.43 -17.24
N VAL A 74 -18.65 24.33 -17.38
CA VAL A 74 -17.74 25.48 -17.33
C VAL A 74 -17.96 26.41 -18.52
N PHE A 75 -18.11 25.84 -19.72
CA PHE A 75 -18.36 26.59 -20.94
C PHE A 75 -19.69 27.36 -20.85
N LEU A 76 -20.76 26.71 -20.38
CA LEU A 76 -22.07 27.35 -20.18
C LEU A 76 -22.01 28.44 -19.12
N LYS A 77 -21.28 28.23 -18.01
CA LYS A 77 -21.10 29.24 -16.96
C LYS A 77 -20.29 30.45 -17.46
N ALA A 78 -19.31 30.21 -18.33
CA ALA A 78 -18.57 31.28 -19.02
C ALA A 78 -19.48 32.05 -19.99
N ALA A 79 -20.35 31.34 -20.74
CA ALA A 79 -21.29 31.97 -21.66
C ALA A 79 -22.44 32.74 -20.98
N SER A 80 -22.87 32.28 -19.79
CA SER A 80 -23.95 32.94 -19.03
C SER A 80 -23.52 34.24 -18.36
N ASN A 81 -22.22 34.48 -18.20
CA ASN A 81 -21.68 35.75 -17.72
C ASN A 81 -21.73 36.80 -18.84
N LEU A 82 -22.91 37.11 -19.38
CA LEU A 82 -23.11 38.11 -20.44
C LEU A 82 -22.65 39.53 -20.06
N LYS A 83 -22.42 39.78 -18.76
CA LYS A 83 -21.95 41.05 -18.21
C LYS A 83 -20.41 41.21 -18.30
N GLU A 84 -19.67 40.11 -18.39
CA GLU A 84 -18.25 40.07 -18.70
C GLU A 84 -18.12 39.62 -20.16
N ASN A 85 -17.38 40.36 -21.01
CA ASN A 85 -17.09 39.85 -22.35
C ASN A 85 -16.47 38.45 -22.23
N ILE A 86 -17.00 37.47 -22.97
CA ILE A 86 -16.32 36.18 -23.14
C ILE A 86 -14.98 36.48 -23.81
N THR A 87 -13.90 36.45 -23.03
CA THR A 87 -12.56 36.60 -23.59
C THR A 87 -12.17 35.28 -24.26
N LEU A 88 -11.59 35.36 -25.46
CA LEU A 88 -11.04 34.19 -26.16
C LEU A 88 -10.02 33.44 -25.31
N GLU A 89 -9.33 34.14 -24.41
CA GLU A 89 -8.35 33.62 -23.48
C GLU A 89 -8.93 32.52 -22.56
N LEU A 90 -10.10 32.74 -21.96
CA LEU A 90 -10.73 31.76 -21.07
C LEU A 90 -11.18 30.49 -21.83
N CYS A 91 -11.62 30.65 -23.08
CA CYS A 91 -12.01 29.53 -23.94
C CYS A 91 -10.79 28.68 -24.33
N ILE A 92 -9.68 29.34 -24.69
CA ILE A 92 -8.41 28.68 -25.03
C ILE A 92 -7.82 27.97 -23.81
N GLU A 93 -7.82 28.61 -22.63
CA GLU A 93 -7.37 28.02 -21.37
C GLU A 93 -8.15 26.74 -21.03
N GLY A 94 -9.49 26.77 -21.18
CA GLY A 94 -10.35 25.60 -20.96
C GLY A 94 -10.06 24.45 -21.92
N MET A 95 -9.85 24.76 -23.21
CA MET A 95 -9.53 23.75 -24.23
C MET A 95 -8.15 23.12 -24.00
N ILE A 96 -7.15 23.91 -23.63
CA ILE A 96 -5.80 23.40 -23.28
C ILE A 96 -5.88 22.48 -22.06
N ARG A 97 -6.61 22.86 -21.01
CA ARG A 97 -6.81 22.02 -19.82
C ARG A 97 -7.49 20.69 -20.15
N LEU A 98 -8.51 20.71 -21.01
CA LEU A 98 -9.21 19.50 -21.45
C LEU A 98 -8.24 18.54 -22.15
N VAL A 99 -7.46 19.04 -23.13
CA VAL A 99 -6.50 18.22 -23.86
C VAL A 99 -5.42 17.67 -22.92
N ALA A 100 -4.88 18.51 -22.03
CA ALA A 100 -3.85 18.08 -21.07
C ALA A 100 -4.37 16.98 -20.12
N LEU A 101 -5.58 17.13 -19.57
CA LEU A 101 -6.19 16.14 -18.68
C LEU A 101 -6.55 14.85 -19.40
N ASN A 102 -7.01 14.93 -20.66
CA ASN A 102 -7.27 13.74 -21.47
C ASN A 102 -5.99 12.93 -21.73
N VAL A 103 -4.89 13.60 -22.08
CA VAL A 103 -3.58 12.95 -22.24
C VAL A 103 -3.09 12.35 -20.92
N LEU A 104 -3.26 13.07 -19.81
CA LEU A 104 -2.88 12.59 -18.48
C LEU A 104 -3.67 11.34 -18.09
N MET A 105 -4.98 11.33 -18.29
CA MET A 105 -5.83 10.16 -18.04
C MET A 105 -5.39 8.96 -18.88
N GLN A 106 -5.08 9.17 -20.16
CA GLN A 106 -4.61 8.09 -21.05
C GLN A 106 -3.25 7.52 -20.60
N MET A 107 -2.35 8.37 -20.08
CA MET A 107 -1.03 7.96 -19.57
C MET A 107 -1.06 7.50 -18.10
N GLY A 108 -2.17 7.67 -17.39
CA GLY A 108 -2.28 7.48 -15.94
C GLY A 108 -1.90 6.07 -15.49
N MET A 109 -2.27 5.04 -16.24
CA MET A 109 -1.91 3.66 -15.91
C MET A 109 -0.40 3.44 -15.93
N GLN A 110 0.29 3.97 -16.93
CA GLN A 110 1.75 3.83 -17.03
C GLN A 110 2.44 4.55 -15.88
N LEU A 111 1.96 5.76 -15.56
CA LEU A 111 2.49 6.57 -14.48
C LEU A 111 2.34 5.87 -13.11
N MET A 112 1.17 5.29 -12.83
CA MET A 112 0.95 4.52 -11.60
C MET A 112 1.85 3.28 -11.52
N LYS A 113 2.04 2.55 -12.62
CA LYS A 113 2.96 1.40 -12.66
C LYS A 113 4.41 1.82 -12.37
N THR A 114 4.86 2.95 -12.91
CA THR A 114 6.21 3.46 -12.64
C THR A 114 6.39 3.89 -11.19
N LEU A 115 5.39 4.55 -10.59
CA LEU A 115 5.44 4.94 -9.18
C LEU A 115 5.48 3.73 -8.25
N PHE A 116 4.68 2.69 -8.54
CA PHE A 116 4.72 1.45 -7.76
C PHE A 116 6.09 0.77 -7.86
N SER A 117 6.65 0.64 -9.07
CA SER A 117 7.98 0.05 -9.26
C SER A 117 9.10 0.82 -8.54
N MET A 118 9.02 2.15 -8.45
CA MET A 118 9.94 2.94 -7.65
C MET A 118 9.75 2.70 -6.15
N ALA A 119 8.50 2.60 -5.69
CA ALA A 119 8.18 2.36 -4.28
C ALA A 119 8.64 0.98 -3.80
N SER A 120 8.52 -0.08 -4.62
CA SER A 120 8.98 -1.42 -4.24
C SER A 120 10.50 -1.50 -4.12
N LEU A 121 11.23 -0.82 -5.01
CA LEU A 121 12.69 -0.71 -4.92
C LEU A 121 13.13 -0.03 -3.62
N MET A 122 12.43 1.02 -3.19
CA MET A 122 12.72 1.70 -1.92
C MET A 122 12.33 0.85 -0.71
N GLY A 123 11.24 0.10 -0.79
CA GLY A 123 10.79 -0.82 0.26
C GLY A 123 11.80 -1.94 0.56
N GLY A 124 12.47 -2.46 -0.47
CA GLY A 124 13.47 -3.51 -0.32
C GLY A 124 14.76 -3.08 0.41
N MET A 125 15.13 -1.80 0.39
CA MET A 125 16.38 -1.30 0.98
C MET A 125 16.29 -0.99 2.49
N VAL A 126 15.09 -0.90 3.07
CA VAL A 126 14.90 -0.43 4.46
C VAL A 126 14.86 -1.58 5.49
N LEU A 127 14.83 -2.84 5.04
CA LEU A 127 14.45 -3.98 5.89
C LEU A 127 15.62 -4.77 6.50
N ASP A 128 16.86 -4.29 6.39
CA ASP A 128 18.06 -4.98 6.90
C ASP A 128 18.30 -4.78 8.41
N PHE A 129 17.27 -5.02 9.23
CA PHE A 129 17.39 -5.02 10.70
C PHE A 129 17.39 -6.46 11.23
N GLN A 130 18.58 -7.01 11.47
CA GLN A 130 18.74 -8.21 12.29
C GLN A 130 18.45 -7.89 13.76
N ALA A 131 17.53 -8.65 14.37
CA ALA A 131 17.31 -8.59 15.81
C ALA A 131 18.51 -9.20 16.56
N PRO A 132 18.98 -8.58 17.66
CA PRO A 132 20.06 -9.15 18.47
C PRO A 132 19.60 -10.41 19.22
N ASP A 133 20.51 -11.37 19.39
CA ASP A 133 20.27 -12.58 20.16
C ASP A 133 20.25 -12.31 21.67
N PHE A 134 19.15 -12.70 22.33
CA PHE A 134 18.86 -12.36 23.73
C PHE A 134 19.31 -13.42 24.77
N PHE A 135 20.31 -14.25 24.46
CA PHE A 135 20.75 -15.29 25.39
C PHE A 135 21.99 -14.87 26.18
N THR A 136 21.81 -14.57 27.47
CA THR A 136 22.91 -14.53 28.44
C THR A 136 23.04 -15.89 29.10
N GLY A 137 24.25 -16.44 29.09
CA GLY A 137 24.56 -17.77 29.64
C GLY A 137 24.42 -17.83 31.17
N GLU A 138 24.00 -19.02 31.63
CA GLU A 138 23.81 -19.50 33.01
C GLU A 138 22.47 -19.16 33.68
N VAL A 139 21.58 -20.17 33.75
CA VAL A 139 20.23 -20.08 34.33
C VAL A 139 20.05 -21.26 35.31
N ASP A 140 19.80 -20.91 36.56
CA ASP A 140 19.47 -21.80 37.68
C ASP A 140 18.08 -22.48 37.50
N ALA A 141 17.82 -23.61 38.16
CA ALA A 141 16.60 -24.40 37.92
C ALA A 141 15.28 -23.62 38.21
N GLY A 142 15.33 -22.64 39.13
CA GLY A 142 14.21 -21.74 39.40
C GLY A 142 13.98 -20.69 38.30
N SER A 143 15.03 -20.23 37.63
CA SER A 143 14.89 -19.33 36.48
C SER A 143 14.42 -20.09 35.24
N VAL A 144 14.76 -21.37 35.05
CA VAL A 144 14.20 -22.17 33.93
C VAL A 144 12.66 -22.18 33.90
N LEU A 145 12.00 -22.30 35.06
CA LEU A 145 10.53 -22.34 35.15
C LEU A 145 9.88 -20.97 34.88
N PHE A 146 10.54 -19.89 35.32
CA PHE A 146 10.15 -18.51 35.00
C PHE A 146 10.28 -18.22 33.50
N TRP A 147 11.36 -18.69 32.86
CA TRP A 147 11.58 -18.56 31.42
C TRP A 147 10.58 -19.35 30.60
N TRP A 148 10.06 -20.47 31.11
CA TRP A 148 9.01 -21.24 30.43
C TRP A 148 7.67 -20.49 30.40
N PHE A 149 7.27 -19.89 31.52
CA PHE A 149 6.04 -19.09 31.61
C PHE A 149 6.14 -17.79 30.79
N MET A 150 7.26 -17.06 30.88
CA MET A 150 7.47 -15.86 30.07
C MET A 150 7.66 -16.17 28.58
N GLY A 151 8.32 -17.28 28.23
CA GLY A 151 8.47 -17.73 26.85
C GLY A 151 7.13 -18.06 26.18
N PHE A 152 6.20 -18.67 26.93
CA PHE A 152 4.85 -18.95 26.44
C PHE A 152 4.05 -17.67 26.18
N LEU A 153 4.14 -16.68 27.08
CA LEU A 153 3.50 -15.37 26.87
C LEU A 153 4.12 -14.62 25.68
N TYR A 154 5.45 -14.65 25.56
CA TYR A 154 6.18 -14.06 24.43
C TYR A 154 5.77 -14.70 23.10
N PHE A 155 5.56 -16.02 23.06
CA PHE A 155 5.07 -16.73 21.87
C PHE A 155 3.72 -16.19 21.37
N PHE A 156 2.73 -16.00 22.25
CA PHE A 156 1.44 -15.43 21.86
C PHE A 156 1.57 -13.99 21.37
N ILE A 157 2.39 -13.17 22.04
CA ILE A 157 2.61 -11.79 21.63
C ILE A 157 3.29 -11.74 20.26
N ALA A 158 4.35 -12.53 20.04
CA ALA A 158 5.05 -12.61 18.77
C ALA A 158 4.12 -13.07 17.63
N LEU A 159 3.26 -14.05 17.89
CA LEU A 159 2.28 -14.54 16.92
C LEU A 159 1.23 -13.47 16.59
N ILE A 160 0.60 -12.86 17.59
CA ILE A 160 -0.43 -11.82 17.38
C ILE A 160 0.18 -10.60 16.69
N CYS A 161 1.34 -10.12 17.16
CA CYS A 161 2.02 -8.97 16.60
C CYS A 161 2.45 -9.22 15.14
N GLY A 162 3.06 -10.37 14.85
CA GLY A 162 3.44 -10.76 13.49
C GLY A 162 2.24 -10.85 12.55
N MET A 163 1.14 -11.46 13.01
CA MET A 163 -0.11 -11.54 12.23
C MET A 163 -0.75 -10.18 11.99
N LEU A 164 -0.74 -9.28 12.99
CA LEU A 164 -1.24 -7.92 12.83
C LEU A 164 -0.42 -7.14 11.80
N ILE A 165 0.91 -7.22 11.86
CA ILE A 165 1.80 -6.58 10.87
C ILE A 165 1.42 -7.05 9.46
N PHE A 166 1.32 -8.37 9.24
CA PHE A 166 0.95 -8.92 7.95
C PHE A 166 -0.45 -8.46 7.47
N LEU A 167 -1.46 -8.49 8.34
CA LEU A 167 -2.83 -8.03 8.00
C LEU A 167 -2.89 -6.53 7.67
N THR A 168 -2.12 -5.70 8.38
CA THR A 168 -2.05 -4.27 8.06
C THR A 168 -1.41 -4.01 6.70
N LEU A 169 -0.39 -4.79 6.30
CA LEU A 169 0.20 -4.71 4.98
C LEU A 169 -0.80 -5.10 3.89
N PHE A 170 -1.51 -6.22 4.04
CA PHE A 170 -2.54 -6.64 3.09
C PHE A 170 -3.62 -5.55 2.89
N SER A 171 -4.07 -4.95 3.99
CA SER A 171 -5.07 -3.87 3.96
C SER A 171 -4.58 -2.63 3.21
N ARG A 172 -3.28 -2.34 3.22
CA ARG A 172 -2.69 -1.25 2.42
C ARG A 172 -2.69 -1.57 0.92
N TYR A 173 -2.37 -2.80 0.52
CA TYR A 173 -2.45 -3.21 -0.88
C TYR A 173 -3.87 -3.09 -1.45
N VAL A 174 -4.88 -3.49 -0.67
CA VAL A 174 -6.29 -3.32 -1.08
C VAL A 174 -6.62 -1.84 -1.31
N LYS A 175 -6.16 -0.94 -0.43
CA LYS A 175 -6.33 0.50 -0.61
C LYS A 175 -5.61 1.03 -1.86
N LEU A 176 -4.41 0.52 -2.18
CA LEU A 176 -3.69 0.90 -3.40
C LEU A 176 -4.43 0.46 -4.69
N TYR A 177 -5.02 -0.73 -4.70
CA TYR A 177 -5.85 -1.16 -5.83
C TYR A 177 -7.09 -0.27 -5.99
N LEU A 178 -7.74 0.09 -4.88
CA LEU A 178 -8.90 0.97 -4.89
C LEU A 178 -8.52 2.38 -5.40
N LEU A 179 -7.38 2.91 -4.94
CA LEU A 179 -6.85 4.20 -5.37
C LEU A 179 -6.58 4.25 -6.89
N THR A 180 -6.04 3.15 -7.44
CA THR A 180 -5.77 3.00 -8.88
C THR A 180 -7.06 3.16 -9.71
N VAL A 181 -8.18 2.66 -9.20
CA VAL A 181 -9.49 2.72 -9.87
C VAL A 181 -10.17 4.09 -9.67
N THR A 182 -9.96 4.74 -8.52
CA THR A 182 -10.56 6.06 -8.24
C THR A 182 -9.82 7.21 -8.90
N PHE A 183 -8.55 7.03 -9.28
CA PHE A 183 -7.76 8.05 -9.99
C PHE A 183 -8.48 8.67 -11.20
N PRO A 184 -8.96 7.90 -12.20
CA PRO A 184 -9.69 8.46 -13.35
C PRO A 184 -11.03 9.11 -12.98
N LEU A 185 -11.60 8.83 -11.80
CA LEU A 185 -12.85 9.44 -11.33
C LEU A 185 -12.63 10.81 -10.67
N ALA A 186 -11.47 11.04 -10.05
CA ALA A 186 -11.17 12.31 -9.36
C ALA A 186 -10.65 13.39 -10.33
N MET A 187 -9.81 13.00 -11.30
CA MET A 187 -9.17 13.90 -12.27
C MET A 187 -10.10 14.79 -13.11
N PRO A 188 -11.32 14.36 -13.51
CA PRO A 188 -12.26 15.20 -14.28
C PRO A 188 -12.63 16.51 -13.59
N SER A 189 -12.57 16.58 -12.26
CA SER A 189 -12.88 17.80 -11.51
C SER A 189 -11.85 18.93 -11.71
N MET A 190 -10.62 18.63 -12.16
CA MET A 190 -9.58 19.62 -12.49
C MET A 190 -9.85 20.43 -13.76
N VAL A 191 -10.75 19.97 -14.63
CA VAL A 191 -11.12 20.73 -15.84
C VAL A 191 -11.85 22.02 -15.43
N SER A 192 -12.40 22.11 -14.21
CA SER A 192 -13.40 23.11 -13.92
C SER A 192 -12.88 24.47 -13.46
N GLY A 193 -11.63 24.62 -13.01
CA GLY A 193 -10.91 25.88 -12.82
C GLY A 193 -11.46 26.87 -11.76
N ARG A 194 -12.71 26.71 -11.32
CA ARG A 194 -13.53 27.75 -10.67
C ARG A 194 -14.22 27.21 -9.40
N GLY A 195 -13.43 26.70 -8.46
CA GLY A 195 -13.87 26.22 -7.13
C GLY A 195 -14.23 24.74 -7.06
N ILE A 196 -14.41 24.06 -8.19
CA ILE A 196 -14.68 22.60 -8.24
C ILE A 196 -13.39 21.77 -8.25
N ASP A 197 -12.24 22.42 -8.50
CA ASP A 197 -10.91 21.80 -8.51
C ASP A 197 -10.46 21.32 -7.12
N GLU A 198 -11.09 21.79 -6.03
CA GLU A 198 -10.75 21.36 -4.66
C GLU A 198 -10.93 19.85 -4.49
N THR A 199 -11.86 19.25 -5.24
CA THR A 199 -12.12 17.80 -5.20
C THR A 199 -11.00 17.01 -5.86
N ALA A 200 -10.26 17.54 -6.83
CA ALA A 200 -9.06 16.86 -7.33
C ALA A 200 -7.82 17.19 -6.50
N LYS A 201 -7.73 18.42 -6.00
CA LYS A 201 -6.61 18.86 -5.15
C LYS A 201 -6.57 18.14 -3.80
N SER A 202 -7.69 17.63 -3.29
CA SER A 202 -7.70 16.83 -2.05
C SER A 202 -7.19 15.40 -2.23
N TRP A 203 -7.01 14.95 -3.47
CA TRP A 203 -6.51 13.60 -3.80
C TRP A 203 -5.04 13.56 -4.20
N VAL A 204 -4.42 14.71 -4.48
CA VAL A 204 -2.98 14.88 -4.74
C VAL A 204 -2.26 15.17 -3.43
#